data_AF-A0A6N3H366-F1
#
_entry.id   AF-A0A6N3H366-F1
#
_cell.length_a   1.000
_cell.length_b   1.000
_cell.length_c   1.000
_cell.angle_alpha   90.00
_cell.angle_beta   90.00
_cell.angle_gamma   90.00
#
_symmetry.space_group_name_H-M   'P 1'
#
loop_
_entity.id
_entity.type
_entity.pdbx_description
1 polymer ?
#
loop_
_entity_poly.entity_id
_entity_poly.type
_entity_poly.pdbx_seq_one_letter_code
_entity_poly.pdbx_strand_id
1 'polypeptide(L)'
;MGWNEITGDRVHSYQKEESDADAKNIKLAKGTIVHFWKGDTALIRRTIEKGYDVVNSYHNSTYLDYSYEQIPLKKSYFFDPIPEGLTDDQKKRILGLGCQMWGEFIPTVESMNLKIYPRIAAYSEAGWTDKSHKDYNRFLHALEPFLKRWKAKGVKYDVAK
;
A
#
# COMPACT_ATOMS: atom_id res chain seq x y z
N MET A 1 -13.27 7.82 -6.45
CA MET A 1 -13.96 6.59 -6.85
C MET A 1 -13.80 5.60 -5.71
N GLY A 2 -14.87 5.33 -4.97
CA GLY A 2 -14.89 4.45 -3.81
C GLY A 2 -15.02 2.98 -4.20
N TRP A 3 -14.75 2.09 -3.24
CA TRP A 3 -14.90 0.63 -3.40
C TRP A 3 -16.28 0.20 -3.93
N ASN A 4 -17.32 0.93 -3.54
CA ASN A 4 -18.69 0.66 -3.94
C ASN A 4 -18.84 0.68 -5.46
N GLU A 5 -18.17 1.60 -6.14
CA GLU A 5 -18.23 1.73 -7.61
C GLU A 5 -17.39 0.67 -8.35
N ILE A 6 -16.44 0.02 -7.65
CA ILE A 6 -15.46 -0.91 -8.25
C ILE A 6 -15.88 -2.37 -8.05
N THR A 7 -16.36 -2.73 -6.86
CA THR A 7 -16.66 -4.13 -6.52
C THR A 7 -18.12 -4.36 -6.11
N GLY A 8 -18.88 -3.30 -5.84
CA GLY A 8 -20.20 -3.38 -5.20
C GLY A 8 -20.13 -3.65 -3.69
N ASP A 9 -18.91 -3.71 -3.12
CA ASP A 9 -18.69 -4.02 -1.70
C ASP A 9 -18.52 -2.73 -0.88
N ARG A 10 -19.20 -2.67 0.27
CA ARG A 10 -19.17 -1.52 1.19
C ARG A 10 -17.96 -1.58 2.11
N VAL A 11 -17.09 -0.59 2.01
CA VAL A 11 -15.81 -0.54 2.76
C VAL A 11 -15.79 0.58 3.82
N HIS A 12 -16.87 1.36 3.92
CA HIS A 12 -17.05 2.43 4.91
C HIS A 12 -18.32 2.23 5.75
N SER A 13 -18.20 2.46 7.06
CA SER A 13 -19.29 2.33 8.04
C SER A 13 -20.37 3.42 7.94
N TYR A 14 -20.12 4.53 7.24
CA TYR A 14 -21.06 5.65 7.12
C TYR A 14 -21.99 5.56 5.89
N GLN A 15 -21.91 4.49 5.10
CA GLN A 15 -22.77 4.31 3.92
C GLN A 15 -24.14 3.77 4.34
N LYS A 16 -25.20 4.59 4.18
CA LYS A 16 -26.60 4.22 4.47
C LYS A 16 -27.16 3.22 3.46
N GLU A 17 -28.16 2.45 3.85
CA GLU A 17 -28.69 1.31 3.09
C GLU A 17 -29.27 1.65 1.70
N GLU A 18 -29.82 2.84 1.51
CA GLU A 18 -30.65 3.19 0.34
C GLU A 18 -29.92 3.80 -0.88
N SER A 19 -28.65 4.25 -0.79
CA SER A 19 -28.07 5.08 -1.86
C SER A 19 -27.40 4.35 -3.03
N ASP A 20 -27.15 3.04 -2.94
CA ASP A 20 -26.19 2.36 -3.83
C ASP A 20 -26.73 1.07 -4.50
N ALA A 21 -28.04 0.98 -4.74
CA ALA A 21 -28.63 -0.16 -5.45
C ALA A 21 -28.05 -0.34 -6.87
N ASP A 22 -27.62 0.75 -7.50
CA ASP A 22 -27.09 0.76 -8.87
C ASP A 22 -25.64 0.24 -8.98
N ALA A 23 -24.86 0.29 -7.90
CA ALA A 23 -23.44 -0.05 -7.92
C ALA A 23 -23.16 -1.57 -8.09
N LYS A 24 -24.15 -2.43 -7.80
CA LYS A 24 -24.00 -3.90 -7.92
C LYS A 24 -23.90 -4.41 -9.36
N ASN A 25 -24.33 -3.62 -10.34
CA ASN A 25 -24.35 -4.00 -11.76
C ASN A 25 -23.39 -3.17 -12.65
N ILE A 26 -22.60 -2.27 -12.06
CA ILE A 26 -21.62 -1.48 -12.82
C ILE A 26 -20.39 -2.35 -13.06
N LYS A 27 -20.15 -2.67 -14.34
CA LYS A 27 -18.89 -3.29 -14.77
C LYS A 27 -17.92 -2.19 -15.18
N LEU A 28 -16.71 -2.21 -14.62
CA LEU A 28 -15.65 -1.29 -15.02
C LEU A 28 -15.23 -1.58 -16.46
N ALA A 29 -14.65 -0.58 -17.12
CA ALA A 29 -14.10 -0.74 -18.46
C ALA A 29 -13.07 -1.90 -18.51
N LYS A 30 -12.99 -2.59 -19.66
CA LYS A 30 -12.00 -3.65 -19.85
C LYS A 30 -10.59 -3.08 -19.76
N GLY A 31 -9.70 -3.79 -19.05
CA GLY A 31 -8.32 -3.34 -18.83
C GLY A 31 -8.16 -2.34 -17.67
N THR A 32 -9.24 -2.03 -16.94
CA THR A 32 -9.14 -1.28 -15.68
C THR A 32 -8.24 -2.02 -14.69
N ILE A 33 -7.25 -1.32 -14.13
CA ILE A 33 -6.45 -1.78 -13.00
C ILE A 33 -7.09 -1.23 -11.73
N VAL A 34 -7.34 -2.11 -10.76
CA VAL A 34 -7.96 -1.73 -9.48
C VAL A 34 -6.88 -1.47 -8.45
N HIS A 35 -6.88 -0.27 -7.88
CA HIS A 35 -5.99 0.08 -6.79
C HIS A 35 -6.64 -0.27 -5.44
N PHE A 36 -6.22 -1.39 -4.85
CA PHE A 36 -6.77 -1.86 -3.59
C PHE A 36 -6.17 -1.08 -2.41
N TRP A 37 -7.00 -0.35 -1.65
CA TRP A 37 -6.50 0.40 -0.49
C TRP A 37 -7.18 0.07 0.85
N LYS A 38 -8.37 -0.55 0.87
CA LYS A 38 -9.10 -0.85 2.11
C LYS A 38 -10.07 -2.01 1.94
N GLY A 39 -10.40 -2.67 3.03
CA GLY A 39 -11.32 -3.79 3.09
C GLY A 39 -10.60 -5.12 3.33
N ASP A 40 -11.34 -6.22 3.22
CA ASP A 40 -10.80 -7.56 3.43
C ASP A 40 -10.00 -8.07 2.22
N THR A 41 -8.97 -8.88 2.45
CA THR A 41 -8.16 -9.46 1.35
C THR A 41 -8.96 -10.31 0.38
N ALA A 42 -10.11 -10.85 0.77
CA ALA A 42 -11.05 -11.53 -0.13
C ALA A 42 -11.58 -10.61 -1.25
N LEU A 43 -11.59 -9.29 -1.06
CA LEU A 43 -11.91 -8.33 -2.13
C LEU A 43 -10.89 -8.36 -3.26
N ILE A 44 -9.60 -8.55 -2.94
CA ILE A 44 -8.55 -8.68 -3.95
C ILE A 44 -8.83 -9.92 -4.81
N ARG A 45 -9.11 -11.05 -4.16
CA ARG A 45 -9.48 -12.29 -4.85
C ARG A 45 -10.70 -12.10 -5.76
N ARG A 46 -11.80 -11.54 -5.23
CA ARG A 46 -13.01 -11.27 -6.02
C ARG A 46 -12.76 -10.33 -7.20
N THR A 47 -11.90 -9.33 -7.01
CA THR A 47 -11.53 -8.37 -8.07
C THR A 47 -10.78 -9.08 -9.21
N ILE A 48 -9.85 -9.98 -8.84
CA ILE A 48 -9.12 -10.82 -9.78
C ILE A 48 -10.07 -11.79 -10.52
N GLU A 49 -11.01 -12.41 -9.80
CA GLU A 49 -12.03 -13.32 -10.38
C GLU A 49 -12.97 -12.60 -11.37
N LYS A 50 -13.21 -11.30 -11.15
CA LYS A 50 -13.93 -10.43 -12.10
C LYS A 50 -13.09 -10.05 -13.33
N GLY A 51 -11.81 -10.44 -13.37
CA GLY A 51 -10.90 -10.25 -14.51
C GLY A 51 -10.10 -8.95 -14.50
N TYR A 52 -9.98 -8.28 -13.35
CA TYR A 52 -9.17 -7.07 -13.21
C TYR A 52 -7.81 -7.37 -12.59
N ASP A 53 -6.79 -6.66 -13.06
CA ASP A 53 -5.48 -6.66 -12.42
C ASP A 53 -5.49 -5.67 -11.23
N VAL A 54 -4.63 -5.91 -10.23
CA VAL A 54 -4.67 -5.21 -8.94
C VAL A 54 -3.30 -4.61 -8.59
N VAL A 55 -3.29 -3.39 -8.07
CA VAL A 55 -2.16 -2.84 -7.29
C VAL A 55 -2.58 -2.85 -5.82
N ASN A 56 -1.80 -3.48 -4.95
CA ASN A 56 -2.13 -3.59 -3.52
C ASN A 56 -1.46 -2.49 -2.69
N SER A 57 -2.29 -1.67 -2.06
CA SER A 57 -1.91 -0.54 -1.22
C SER A 57 -2.75 -0.49 0.05
N TYR A 58 -2.87 -1.64 0.72
CA TYR A 58 -3.67 -1.76 1.92
C TYR A 58 -3.26 -0.73 3.00
N HIS A 59 -4.16 0.21 3.29
CA HIS A 59 -3.87 1.43 4.04
C HIS A 59 -3.21 1.18 5.40
N ASN A 60 -3.64 0.13 6.12
CA ASN A 60 -3.09 -0.26 7.41
C ASN A 60 -1.61 -0.65 7.37
N SER A 61 -1.05 -0.86 6.19
CA SER A 61 0.36 -1.22 6.00
C SER A 61 1.10 -0.33 5.01
N THR A 62 0.45 0.59 4.27
CA THR A 62 1.10 1.36 3.20
C THR A 62 0.86 2.87 3.22
N TYR A 63 0.01 3.40 4.10
CA TYR A 63 -0.24 4.85 4.19
C TYR A 63 0.87 5.53 5.00
N LEU A 64 1.70 6.30 4.32
CA LEU A 64 2.87 6.98 4.90
C LEU A 64 2.47 8.13 5.82
N ASP A 65 1.29 8.73 5.67
CA ASP A 65 0.76 9.76 6.55
C ASP A 65 0.46 9.24 7.97
N TYR A 66 0.23 7.92 8.13
CA TYR A 66 0.06 7.29 9.44
C TYR A 66 1.34 7.35 10.27
N SER A 67 1.17 7.31 11.60
CA SER A 67 2.29 7.42 12.54
C SER A 67 3.23 6.20 12.46
N TYR A 68 4.46 6.36 12.97
CA TYR A 68 5.43 5.25 13.04
C TYR A 68 5.02 4.18 14.07
N GLU A 69 4.20 4.53 15.07
CA GLU A 69 3.60 3.56 15.98
C GLU A 69 2.62 2.64 15.24
N GLN A 70 1.83 3.20 14.30
CA GLN A 70 0.85 2.44 13.52
C GLN A 70 1.52 1.60 12.42
N ILE A 71 2.49 2.22 11.73
CA ILE A 71 3.22 1.61 10.62
C ILE A 71 4.72 1.87 10.81
N PRO A 72 5.40 1.07 11.66
CA PRO A 72 6.83 1.17 11.85
C PRO A 72 7.60 0.72 10.60
N LEU A 73 8.89 1.06 10.55
CA LEU A 73 9.76 0.68 9.43
C LEU A 73 9.74 -0.82 9.16
N LYS A 74 9.82 -1.64 10.23
CA LYS A 74 9.77 -3.10 10.14
C LYS A 74 8.47 -3.61 9.50
N LYS A 75 7.32 -3.02 9.86
CA LYS A 75 6.02 -3.37 9.26
C LYS A 75 5.98 -3.00 7.78
N SER A 76 6.50 -1.82 7.43
CA SER A 76 6.63 -1.36 6.04
C SER A 76 7.48 -2.33 5.22
N TYR A 77 8.60 -2.78 5.79
CA TYR A 77 9.51 -3.72 5.15
C TYR A 77 8.87 -5.08 4.90
N PHE A 78 8.12 -5.62 5.87
CA PHE A 78 7.49 -6.94 5.75
C PHE A 78 6.16 -6.94 5.00
N PHE A 79 5.68 -5.79 4.53
CA PHE A 79 4.52 -5.76 3.66
C PHE A 79 4.76 -6.65 2.43
N ASP A 80 3.75 -7.46 2.11
CA ASP A 80 3.71 -8.33 0.95
C ASP A 80 2.51 -7.91 0.09
N PRO A 81 2.71 -7.45 -1.15
CA PRO A 81 1.59 -7.11 -2.03
C PRO A 81 0.69 -8.29 -2.35
N ILE A 82 1.17 -9.53 -2.20
CA ILE A 82 0.44 -10.74 -2.55
C ILE A 82 -0.18 -11.34 -1.27
N PRO A 83 -1.51 -11.26 -1.09
CA PRO A 83 -2.19 -11.90 0.03
C PRO A 83 -2.05 -13.42 -0.01
N GLU A 84 -2.11 -14.04 1.16
CA GLU A 84 -2.13 -15.50 1.29
C GLU A 84 -3.38 -16.13 0.67
N GLY A 85 -3.26 -17.39 0.25
CA GLY A 85 -4.39 -18.16 -0.29
C GLY A 85 -4.82 -17.76 -1.70
N LEU A 86 -3.95 -17.14 -2.50
CA LEU A 86 -4.11 -16.98 -3.94
C LEU A 86 -3.43 -18.12 -4.70
N THR A 87 -4.05 -18.58 -5.78
CA THR A 87 -3.42 -19.52 -6.73
C THR A 87 -2.29 -18.83 -7.51
N ASP A 88 -1.37 -19.59 -8.11
CA ASP A 88 -0.25 -18.99 -8.86
C ASP A 88 -0.70 -18.12 -10.04
N ASP A 89 -1.83 -18.46 -10.68
CA ASP A 89 -2.42 -17.62 -11.72
C ASP A 89 -3.07 -16.35 -11.18
N GLN A 90 -3.66 -16.41 -9.99
CA GLN A 90 -4.18 -15.21 -9.30
C GLN A 90 -3.05 -14.28 -8.85
N LYS A 91 -1.92 -14.83 -8.37
CA LYS A 91 -0.76 -14.02 -7.96
C LYS A 91 -0.23 -13.15 -9.11
N LYS A 92 -0.21 -13.67 -10.35
CA LYS A 92 0.22 -12.93 -11.55
C LYS A 92 -0.66 -11.70 -11.87
N ARG A 93 -1.86 -11.63 -11.31
CA ARG A 93 -2.81 -10.52 -11.49
C ARG A 93 -2.55 -9.36 -10.52
N ILE A 94 -1.67 -9.55 -9.55
CA ILE A 94 -1.20 -8.49 -8.65
C ILE A 94 0.04 -7.87 -9.29
N LEU A 95 -0.11 -6.65 -9.80
CA LEU A 95 0.94 -5.93 -10.53
C LEU A 95 2.02 -5.36 -9.62
N GLY A 96 1.73 -5.21 -8.33
CA GLY A 96 2.67 -4.71 -7.34
C GLY A 96 2.00 -3.99 -6.19
N LEU A 97 2.72 -3.04 -5.61
CA LEU A 97 2.25 -2.20 -4.50
C LEU A 97 2.34 -0.72 -4.79
N GLY A 98 1.65 0.05 -3.96
CA GLY A 98 1.90 1.48 -3.77
C GLY A 98 1.92 1.84 -2.28
N CYS A 99 2.59 2.93 -1.94
CA CYS A 99 2.58 3.54 -0.61
C CYS A 99 2.18 5.01 -0.73
N GLN A 100 0.96 5.33 -0.28
CA GLN A 100 0.37 6.66 -0.47
C GLN A 100 0.79 7.58 0.66
N MET A 101 0.96 8.87 0.35
CA MET A 101 1.23 9.92 1.31
C MET A 101 0.14 10.98 1.17
N TRP A 102 -0.86 10.94 2.05
CA TRP A 102 -1.93 11.93 2.06
C TRP A 102 -1.50 13.23 2.76
N GLY A 103 -1.96 14.37 2.24
CA GLY A 103 -1.41 15.69 2.54
C GLY A 103 -2.24 16.57 3.47
N GLU A 104 -3.39 16.10 3.98
CA GLU A 104 -4.40 16.92 4.66
C GLU A 104 -3.83 17.71 5.85
N PHE A 105 -2.86 17.12 6.57
CA PHE A 105 -2.22 17.72 7.75
C PHE A 105 -0.70 17.85 7.60
N ILE A 106 -0.20 17.95 6.37
CA ILE A 106 1.24 17.92 6.04
C ILE A 106 1.60 19.17 5.24
N PRO A 107 1.75 20.34 5.92
CA PRO A 107 1.86 21.62 5.23
C PRO A 107 3.25 21.92 4.67
N THR A 108 4.28 21.13 5.00
CA THR A 108 5.66 21.40 4.59
C THR A 108 6.34 20.16 4.02
N VAL A 109 7.34 20.38 3.17
CA VAL A 109 8.20 19.31 2.66
C VAL A 109 8.94 18.60 3.80
N GLU A 110 9.30 19.34 4.86
CA GLU A 110 9.92 18.76 6.04
C GLU A 110 8.97 17.79 6.76
N SER A 111 7.72 18.18 7.03
CA SER A 111 6.76 17.28 7.68
C SER A 111 6.41 16.08 6.81
N MET A 112 6.39 16.25 5.49
CA MET A 112 6.24 15.15 4.54
C MET A 112 7.44 14.19 4.58
N ASN A 113 8.67 14.71 4.59
CA ASN A 113 9.88 13.87 4.60
C ASN A 113 9.99 13.04 5.89
N LEU A 114 9.60 13.59 7.04
CA LEU A 114 9.52 12.86 8.30
C LEU A 114 8.61 11.63 8.21
N LYS A 115 7.56 11.69 7.39
CA LYS A 115 6.63 10.58 7.15
C LYS A 115 7.17 9.60 6.12
N ILE A 116 7.69 10.09 4.98
CA ILE A 116 8.12 9.25 3.87
C ILE A 116 9.40 8.47 4.19
N TYR A 117 10.39 9.12 4.80
CA TYR A 117 11.72 8.55 5.02
C TYR A 117 11.87 8.06 6.46
N PRO A 118 12.51 6.88 6.68
CA PRO A 118 13.10 5.96 5.69
C PRO A 118 12.12 4.91 5.11
N ARG A 119 10.83 4.92 5.48
CA ARG A 119 9.84 3.91 5.04
C ARG A 119 9.78 3.70 3.53
N ILE A 120 10.04 4.72 2.73
CA ILE A 120 10.10 4.61 1.26
C ILE A 120 11.13 3.58 0.77
N ALA A 121 12.28 3.43 1.43
CA ALA A 121 13.25 2.37 1.08
C ALA A 121 12.72 0.98 1.43
N ALA A 122 11.99 0.86 2.54
CA ALA A 122 11.37 -0.42 2.92
C ALA A 122 10.30 -0.85 1.90
N TYR A 123 9.45 0.07 1.43
CA TYR A 123 8.48 -0.24 0.37
C TYR A 123 9.15 -0.51 -0.98
N SER A 124 10.28 0.16 -1.27
CA SER A 124 11.08 -0.13 -2.47
C SER A 124 11.61 -1.56 -2.45
N GLU A 125 12.14 -2.01 -1.31
CA GLU A 125 12.62 -3.39 -1.16
C GLU A 125 11.45 -4.39 -1.17
N ALA A 126 10.31 -4.06 -0.55
CA ALA A 126 9.10 -4.90 -0.57
C ALA A 126 8.53 -5.11 -1.97
N GLY A 127 8.67 -4.12 -2.87
CA GLY A 127 8.17 -4.20 -4.24
C GLY A 127 9.17 -4.76 -5.25
N TRP A 128 10.44 -4.91 -4.88
CA TRP A 128 11.52 -5.28 -5.81
C TRP A 128 12.19 -6.61 -5.48
N THR A 129 12.42 -6.88 -4.20
CA THR A 129 13.19 -8.05 -3.75
C THR A 129 12.27 -9.25 -3.60
N ASP A 130 12.67 -10.38 -4.18
CA ASP A 130 11.96 -11.65 -3.99
C ASP A 130 11.82 -11.98 -2.50
N LYS A 131 10.64 -12.49 -2.11
CA LYS A 131 10.30 -12.76 -0.71
C LYS A 131 11.31 -13.71 -0.04
N SER A 132 11.87 -14.67 -0.77
CA SER A 132 12.87 -15.61 -0.26
C SER A 132 14.22 -14.96 0.07
N HIS A 133 14.49 -13.77 -0.48
CA HIS A 133 15.72 -13.01 -0.25
C HIS A 133 15.55 -11.88 0.78
N LYS A 134 14.38 -11.74 1.41
CA LYS A 134 14.13 -10.69 2.40
C LYS A 134 14.79 -11.03 3.73
N ASP A 135 15.71 -10.17 4.15
CA ASP A 135 16.32 -10.18 5.49
C ASP A 135 16.33 -8.76 6.05
N TYR A 136 15.64 -8.55 7.17
CA TYR A 136 15.48 -7.22 7.77
C TYR A 136 16.80 -6.66 8.32
N ASN A 137 17.68 -7.48 8.88
CA ASN A 137 18.97 -7.01 9.41
C ASN A 137 19.89 -6.59 8.26
N ARG A 138 19.91 -7.38 7.19
CA ARG A 138 20.60 -7.04 5.94
C ARG A 138 20.06 -5.74 5.33
N PHE A 139 18.74 -5.55 5.33
CA PHE A 139 18.11 -4.30 4.92
C PHE A 139 18.58 -3.11 5.76
N LEU A 140 18.62 -3.23 7.10
CA LEU A 140 19.09 -2.15 7.98
C LEU A 140 20.54 -1.75 7.66
N HIS A 141 21.43 -2.72 7.43
CA HIS A 141 22.80 -2.43 7.00
C HIS A 141 22.85 -1.75 5.62
N ALA A 142 22.04 -2.20 4.67
CA ALA A 142 21.94 -1.58 3.34
C ALA A 142 21.33 -0.17 3.39
N LEU A 143 20.49 0.12 4.39
CA LEU A 143 19.82 1.41 4.58
C LEU A 143 20.79 2.50 5.08
N GLU A 144 21.80 2.16 5.89
CA GLU A 144 22.77 3.11 6.45
C GLU A 144 23.39 4.10 5.44
N PRO A 145 23.94 3.67 4.27
CA PRO A 145 24.46 4.61 3.28
C PRO A 145 23.38 5.53 2.68
N PHE A 146 22.13 5.07 2.54
CA PHE A 146 21.03 5.93 2.09
C PHE A 146 20.68 6.99 3.12
N LEU A 147 20.65 6.65 4.41
CA LEU A 147 20.43 7.61 5.50
C LEU A 147 21.49 8.73 5.46
N LYS A 148 22.77 8.35 5.32
CA LYS A 148 23.88 9.32 5.18
C LYS A 148 23.68 10.23 3.96
N ARG A 149 23.30 9.66 2.81
CA ARG A 149 23.06 10.41 1.57
C ARG A 149 21.87 11.37 1.68
N TRP A 150 20.77 10.93 2.27
CA TRP A 150 19.58 11.76 2.48
C TRP A 150 19.85 12.90 3.46
N LYS A 151 20.57 12.63 4.55
CA LYS A 151 21.02 13.66 5.49
C LYS A 151 21.90 14.70 4.81
N ALA A 152 22.86 14.29 3.98
CA ALA A 152 23.70 15.21 3.22
C ALA A 152 22.93 16.08 2.21
N LYS A 153 21.78 15.59 1.73
CA LYS A 153 20.84 16.35 0.88
C LYS A 153 19.83 17.21 1.66
N GLY A 154 19.95 17.28 2.99
CA GLY A 154 19.05 18.06 3.84
C GLY A 154 17.68 17.41 4.08
N VAL A 155 17.49 16.14 3.72
CA VAL A 155 16.23 15.42 4.01
C VAL A 155 16.18 15.15 5.51
N LYS A 156 15.16 15.69 6.17
CA LYS A 156 14.80 15.37 7.54
C LYS A 156 13.97 14.09 7.54
N TYR A 157 14.38 13.11 8.32
CA TYR A 157 13.66 11.86 8.44
C TYR A 157 13.60 11.45 9.91
N ASP A 158 12.52 10.78 10.28
CA ASP A 158 12.45 10.17 11.60
C ASP A 158 13.12 8.80 11.51
N VAL A 159 14.16 8.61 12.30
CA VAL A 159 14.85 7.32 12.37
C VAL A 159 14.15 6.34 13.30
N ALA A 160 13.05 6.76 13.96
CA ALA A 160 12.17 5.98 14.84
C ALA A 160 12.76 4.61 15.20
N LYS A 161 13.63 4.70 16.21
CA LYS A 161 14.41 3.71 16.98
C LYS A 161 13.96 2.25 16.88
#